data_AF-A0A6V7IS56-F1
#
_entry.id   AF-A0A6V7IS56-F1
#
_cell.length_a   1.000
_cell.length_b   1.000
_cell.length_c   1.000
_cell.angle_alpha   90.00
_cell.angle_beta   90.00
_cell.angle_gamma   90.00
#
_symmetry.space_group_name_H-M   'P 1'
#
loop_
_entity.id
_entity.type
_entity.pdbx_description
1 polymer ?
#
loop_
_entity_poly.entity_id
_entity_poly.type
_entity_poly.pdbx_seq_one_letter_code
_entity_poly.pdbx_strand_id
1 'polypeptide(L)'
;DGTFELNHPFDLNTYLDIILKVVLDHGGDRKIVFSSFNPDICAMIRLKQNKYPVVFLTQGVTAKYPLYHDPRCSTIANAMRHALSADILGINVHTEDILRDSSQVQAVLDRGLIMFCWGDDNNDKATIAHLKKLGLHGVIYDKIDEYNQKEVKESIFLVDARENQKALIALAQGNHCCAQ
;
A
#
# COMPACT_ATOMS: atom_id res chain seq x y z
N ASP A 1 -19.20 4.68 -13.31
CA ASP A 1 -20.66 4.47 -13.13
C ASP A 1 -20.97 3.18 -12.36
N GLY A 2 -19.99 2.52 -11.72
CA GLY A 2 -20.23 1.37 -10.85
C GLY A 2 -20.59 0.07 -11.54
N THR A 3 -20.66 0.07 -12.87
CA THR A 3 -21.14 -1.07 -13.66
C THR A 3 -20.31 -2.35 -13.44
N PHE A 4 -19.07 -2.20 -12.96
CA PHE A 4 -18.17 -3.31 -12.63
C PHE A 4 -17.95 -3.52 -11.12
N GLU A 5 -18.55 -2.69 -10.26
CA GLU A 5 -18.48 -2.89 -8.82
C GLU A 5 -19.40 -4.04 -8.42
N LEU A 6 -18.84 -5.06 -7.75
CA LEU A 6 -19.58 -6.20 -7.19
C LEU A 6 -20.41 -6.99 -8.21
N ASN A 7 -19.98 -6.99 -9.48
CA ASN A 7 -20.68 -7.75 -10.52
C ASN A 7 -20.48 -9.26 -10.26
N HIS A 8 -21.57 -9.93 -9.84
CA HIS A 8 -21.65 -11.25 -9.20
C HIS A 8 -21.20 -11.28 -7.73
N PRO A 9 -22.11 -11.20 -6.73
CA PRO A 9 -21.75 -11.34 -5.33
C PRO A 9 -21.39 -12.80 -5.02
N PHE A 10 -20.13 -13.16 -5.22
CA PHE A 10 -19.56 -14.37 -4.64
C PHE A 10 -19.37 -14.15 -3.13
N ASP A 11 -19.41 -15.25 -2.37
CA ASP A 11 -19.03 -15.20 -0.97
C ASP A 11 -17.56 -14.78 -0.87
N LEU A 12 -17.35 -13.48 -0.60
CA LEU A 12 -16.04 -12.86 -0.46
C LEU A 12 -15.18 -13.56 0.60
N ASN A 13 -15.84 -14.12 1.62
CA ASN A 13 -15.17 -14.82 2.70
C ASN A 13 -14.51 -16.11 2.17
N THR A 14 -15.30 -16.96 1.51
CA THR A 14 -14.81 -18.19 0.88
C THR A 14 -13.76 -17.91 -0.20
N TYR A 15 -13.98 -16.88 -1.03
CA TYR A 15 -13.04 -16.47 -2.06
C TYR A 15 -11.66 -16.10 -1.48
N LEU A 16 -11.65 -15.29 -0.42
CA LEU A 16 -10.40 -14.86 0.22
C LEU A 16 -9.74 -16.00 0.99
N ASP A 17 -10.49 -16.89 1.62
CA ASP A 17 -9.92 -18.02 2.35
C ASP A 17 -9.11 -18.95 1.44
N ILE A 18 -9.58 -19.17 0.20
CA ILE A 18 -8.84 -19.96 -0.80
C ILE A 18 -7.51 -19.28 -1.14
N ILE A 19 -7.53 -17.97 -1.43
CA ILE A 19 -6.31 -17.21 -1.77
C ILE A 19 -5.33 -17.20 -0.60
N LEU A 20 -5.82 -16.88 0.60
CA LEU A 20 -4.99 -16.80 1.80
C LEU A 20 -4.38 -18.15 2.13
N LYS A 21 -5.14 -19.24 2.03
CA LYS A 21 -4.63 -20.59 2.24
C LYS A 21 -3.44 -20.88 1.32
N VAL A 22 -3.60 -20.65 0.01
CA VAL A 22 -2.52 -20.88 -0.97
C VAL A 22 -1.29 -20.04 -0.65
N VAL A 23 -1.47 -18.75 -0.33
CA VAL A 23 -0.35 -17.85 -0.07
C VAL A 23 0.35 -18.15 1.26
N LEU A 24 -0.38 -18.59 2.29
CA LEU A 24 0.20 -18.95 3.58
C LEU A 24 0.91 -20.31 3.52
N ASP A 25 0.32 -21.30 2.84
CA ASP A 25 0.89 -22.65 2.70
C ASP A 25 2.14 -22.66 1.80
N HIS A 26 2.17 -21.82 0.75
CA HIS A 26 3.25 -21.80 -0.24
C HIS A 26 4.12 -20.55 -0.24
N GLY A 27 3.86 -19.58 0.64
CA GLY A 27 4.57 -18.29 0.67
C GLY A 27 6.06 -18.41 0.99
N GLY A 28 6.43 -19.32 1.90
CA GLY A 28 7.80 -19.47 2.39
C GLY A 28 8.36 -18.17 2.97
N ASP A 29 9.58 -17.82 2.56
CA ASP A 29 10.32 -16.62 2.98
C ASP A 29 10.12 -15.41 2.06
N ARG A 30 9.25 -15.54 1.03
CA ARG A 30 8.99 -14.46 0.07
C ARG A 30 8.39 -13.26 0.77
N LYS A 31 8.81 -12.07 0.34
CA LYS A 31 8.19 -10.80 0.74
C LYS A 31 6.95 -10.59 -0.11
N ILE A 32 5.79 -10.68 0.51
CA ILE A 32 4.49 -10.60 -0.17
C ILE A 32 3.72 -9.42 0.43
N VAL A 33 3.08 -8.66 -0.45
CA VAL A 33 2.14 -7.58 -0.09
C VAL A 33 0.82 -7.90 -0.76
N PHE A 34 -0.27 -7.85 -0.01
CA PHE A 34 -1.62 -7.92 -0.58
C PHE A 34 -2.09 -6.53 -0.95
N SER A 35 -2.81 -6.42 -2.07
CA SER A 35 -3.39 -5.16 -2.47
C SER A 35 -4.64 -5.36 -3.30
N SER A 36 -5.66 -4.52 -3.11
CA SER A 36 -6.92 -4.57 -3.87
C SER A 36 -7.52 -3.18 -4.05
N PHE A 37 -8.30 -2.99 -5.13
CA PHE A 37 -9.17 -1.81 -5.31
C PHE A 37 -10.46 -1.92 -4.51
N ASN A 38 -10.80 -3.11 -4.00
CA ASN A 38 -11.99 -3.30 -3.19
C ASN A 38 -11.64 -3.08 -1.69
N PRO A 39 -12.21 -2.04 -1.04
CA PRO A 39 -11.90 -1.72 0.34
C PRO A 39 -12.32 -2.81 1.35
N ASP A 40 -13.41 -3.55 1.07
CA ASP A 40 -13.85 -4.65 1.93
C ASP A 40 -12.90 -5.83 1.84
N ILE A 41 -12.38 -6.14 0.64
CA ILE A 41 -11.34 -7.17 0.47
C ILE A 41 -10.10 -6.82 1.29
N CYS A 42 -9.62 -5.58 1.24
CA CYS A 42 -8.47 -5.15 2.02
C CYS A 42 -8.72 -5.30 3.53
N ALA A 43 -9.88 -4.89 4.02
CA ALA A 43 -10.25 -5.03 5.43
C ALA A 43 -10.35 -6.51 5.85
N MET A 44 -10.97 -7.36 5.04
CA MET A 44 -11.08 -8.80 5.33
C MET A 44 -9.72 -9.49 5.36
N ILE A 45 -8.82 -9.20 4.40
CA ILE A 45 -7.46 -9.73 4.43
C ILE A 45 -6.73 -9.29 5.71
N ARG A 46 -6.87 -8.02 6.09
CA ARG A 46 -6.24 -7.49 7.31
C ARG A 46 -6.75 -8.17 8.57
N LEU A 47 -8.04 -8.53 8.62
CA LEU A 47 -8.65 -9.23 9.77
C LEU A 47 -8.30 -10.72 9.79
N LYS A 48 -8.13 -11.36 8.63
CA LYS A 48 -7.89 -12.81 8.52
C LYS A 48 -6.43 -13.22 8.75
N GLN A 49 -5.48 -12.33 8.55
CA GLN A 49 -4.06 -12.62 8.74
C GLN A 49 -3.27 -11.39 9.17
N ASN A 50 -2.12 -11.62 9.81
CA ASN A 50 -1.20 -10.57 10.29
C ASN A 50 0.25 -10.77 9.81
N LYS A 51 0.50 -11.67 8.85
CA LYS A 51 1.85 -12.01 8.36
C LYS A 51 2.31 -11.06 7.25
N TYR A 52 1.44 -10.79 6.30
CA TYR A 52 1.74 -9.98 5.12
C TYR A 52 0.98 -8.65 5.19
N PRO A 53 1.63 -7.53 4.85
CA PRO A 53 0.99 -6.23 4.82
C PRO A 53 -0.08 -6.16 3.73
N VAL A 54 -1.05 -5.27 3.95
CA VAL A 54 -2.11 -4.93 2.99
C VAL A 54 -1.96 -3.48 2.59
N VAL A 55 -2.10 -3.19 1.30
CA VAL A 55 -2.10 -1.83 0.74
C VAL A 55 -3.35 -1.63 -0.09
N PHE A 56 -4.10 -0.55 0.17
CA PHE A 56 -5.36 -0.27 -0.53
C PHE A 56 -5.11 0.49 -1.83
N LEU A 57 -5.57 -0.03 -2.98
CA LEU A 57 -5.47 0.68 -4.26
C LEU A 57 -6.62 1.68 -4.41
N THR A 58 -6.30 2.88 -4.86
CA THR A 58 -7.28 3.89 -5.26
C THR A 58 -6.87 4.54 -6.57
N GLN A 59 -7.85 4.84 -7.41
CA GLN A 59 -7.66 5.67 -8.61
C GLN A 59 -7.69 7.17 -8.27
N GLY A 60 -8.16 7.52 -7.06
CA GLY A 60 -8.38 8.89 -6.65
C GLY A 60 -9.25 9.64 -7.65
N VAL A 61 -8.91 10.91 -7.88
CA VAL A 61 -9.55 11.72 -8.93
C VAL A 61 -8.78 11.51 -10.23
N THR A 62 -9.44 11.05 -11.29
CA THR A 62 -8.81 10.85 -12.61
C THR A 62 -9.84 11.03 -13.71
N ALA A 63 -9.38 11.52 -14.87
CA ALA A 63 -10.19 11.55 -16.08
C ALA A 63 -10.04 10.25 -16.92
N LYS A 64 -9.08 9.37 -16.60
CA LYS A 64 -8.77 8.16 -17.37
C LYS A 64 -9.79 7.04 -17.13
N TYR A 65 -10.39 6.99 -15.96
CA TYR A 65 -11.25 5.89 -15.53
C TYR A 65 -12.58 6.39 -14.95
N PRO A 66 -13.67 5.61 -15.08
CA PRO A 66 -14.93 5.94 -14.42
C PRO A 66 -14.79 5.94 -12.91
N LEU A 67 -15.42 6.92 -12.26
CA LEU A 67 -15.46 6.97 -10.80
C LEU A 67 -16.18 5.74 -10.22
N TYR A 68 -15.59 5.21 -9.14
CA TYR A 68 -16.24 4.21 -8.29
C TYR A 68 -17.38 4.84 -7.47
N HIS A 69 -18.48 4.13 -7.26
CA HIS A 69 -19.56 4.57 -6.37
C HIS A 69 -19.17 4.49 -4.91
N ASP A 70 -18.28 3.55 -4.55
CA ASP A 70 -17.78 3.47 -3.18
C ASP A 70 -17.00 4.75 -2.80
N PRO A 71 -17.49 5.55 -1.83
CA PRO A 71 -16.88 6.82 -1.46
C PRO A 71 -15.49 6.66 -0.86
N ARG A 72 -15.14 5.46 -0.34
CA ARG A 72 -13.81 5.15 0.20
C ARG A 72 -12.74 5.20 -0.90
N CYS A 73 -13.14 4.96 -2.15
CA CYS A 73 -12.25 4.89 -3.31
C CYS A 73 -12.09 6.24 -4.02
N SER A 74 -12.97 7.23 -3.79
CA SER A 74 -13.13 8.39 -4.68
C SER A 74 -11.99 9.42 -4.63
N THR A 75 -11.23 9.50 -3.54
CA THR A 75 -10.10 10.45 -3.39
C THR A 75 -8.99 9.82 -2.56
N ILE A 76 -7.76 10.30 -2.71
CA ILE A 76 -6.63 9.87 -1.85
C ILE A 76 -6.95 10.14 -0.37
N ALA A 77 -7.60 11.26 -0.05
CA ALA A 77 -7.99 11.59 1.32
C ALA A 77 -8.97 10.56 1.91
N ASN A 78 -9.94 10.07 1.13
CA ASN A 78 -10.86 9.02 1.58
C ASN A 78 -10.18 7.67 1.69
N ALA A 79 -9.30 7.33 0.74
CA ALA A 79 -8.52 6.10 0.79
C ALA A 79 -7.59 6.06 2.01
N MET A 80 -6.94 7.18 2.33
CA MET A 80 -6.14 7.37 3.54
C MET A 80 -6.96 7.20 4.81
N ARG A 81 -8.16 7.81 4.89
CA ARG A 81 -9.08 7.63 6.02
C ARG A 81 -9.49 6.18 6.19
N HIS A 82 -9.82 5.49 5.10
CA HIS A 82 -10.15 4.06 5.12
C HIS A 82 -8.98 3.23 5.63
N ALA A 83 -7.77 3.45 5.08
CA ALA A 83 -6.57 2.72 5.47
C ALA A 83 -6.27 2.85 6.98
N LEU A 84 -6.36 4.07 7.52
CA LEU A 84 -6.21 4.32 8.95
C LEU A 84 -7.29 3.61 9.78
N SER A 85 -8.56 3.71 9.37
CA SER A 85 -9.67 3.12 10.13
C SER A 85 -9.65 1.59 10.14
N ALA A 86 -9.13 0.97 9.09
CA ALA A 86 -9.08 -0.48 8.91
C ALA A 86 -7.72 -1.09 9.28
N ASP A 87 -6.80 -0.30 9.86
CA ASP A 87 -5.44 -0.71 10.21
C ASP A 87 -4.68 -1.35 9.04
N ILE A 88 -4.84 -0.76 7.86
CA ILE A 88 -4.16 -1.14 6.62
C ILE A 88 -2.87 -0.32 6.53
N LEU A 89 -1.77 -0.96 6.15
CA LEU A 89 -0.43 -0.37 6.21
C LEU A 89 -0.27 0.89 5.35
N GLY A 90 -0.99 0.97 4.23
CA GLY A 90 -0.92 2.15 3.37
C GLY A 90 -1.81 2.08 2.14
N ILE A 91 -1.54 2.98 1.21
CA ILE A 91 -2.30 3.14 -0.03
C ILE A 91 -1.42 3.10 -1.27
N ASN A 92 -2.01 2.71 -2.38
CA ASN A 92 -1.37 2.68 -3.69
C ASN A 92 -2.23 3.47 -4.68
N VAL A 93 -1.74 4.65 -5.06
CA VAL A 93 -2.54 5.67 -5.74
C VAL A 93 -2.21 5.76 -7.23
N HIS A 94 -3.13 6.30 -8.02
CA HIS A 94 -2.85 6.60 -9.42
C HIS A 94 -1.93 7.83 -9.54
N THR A 95 -0.87 7.71 -10.35
CA THR A 95 0.19 8.73 -10.46
C THR A 95 -0.33 10.09 -10.95
N GLU A 96 -1.32 10.11 -11.85
CA GLU A 96 -1.91 11.37 -12.33
C GLU A 96 -2.44 12.25 -11.19
N ASP A 97 -3.02 11.66 -10.14
CA ASP A 97 -3.63 12.42 -9.05
C ASP A 97 -2.58 13.15 -8.21
N ILE A 98 -1.46 12.47 -7.92
CA ILE A 98 -0.34 13.06 -7.18
C ILE A 98 0.52 14.00 -8.02
N LEU A 99 0.56 13.84 -9.34
CA LEU A 99 1.19 14.82 -10.23
C LEU A 99 0.37 16.11 -10.32
N ARG A 100 -0.95 16.01 -10.21
CA ARG A 100 -1.85 17.17 -10.17
C ARG A 100 -1.78 17.92 -8.83
N ASP A 101 -1.69 17.19 -7.72
CA ASP A 101 -1.49 17.77 -6.39
C ASP A 101 -0.55 16.91 -5.55
N SER A 102 0.72 17.29 -5.52
CA SER A 102 1.77 16.58 -4.78
C SER A 102 1.71 16.80 -3.27
N SER A 103 0.93 17.76 -2.78
CA SER A 103 0.75 17.97 -1.33
C SER A 103 0.06 16.76 -0.67
N GLN A 104 -0.71 16.00 -1.45
CA GLN A 104 -1.35 14.76 -1.02
C GLN A 104 -0.33 13.70 -0.57
N VAL A 105 0.87 13.71 -1.13
CA VAL A 105 1.94 12.79 -0.73
C VAL A 105 2.32 13.04 0.73
N GLN A 106 2.65 14.28 1.06
CA GLN A 106 3.03 14.64 2.44
C GLN A 106 1.89 14.38 3.42
N ALA A 107 0.64 14.66 3.03
CA ALA A 107 -0.52 14.40 3.87
C ALA A 107 -0.66 12.91 4.26
N VAL A 108 -0.30 11.98 3.37
CA VAL A 108 -0.33 10.54 3.63
C VAL A 108 0.86 10.12 4.50
N LEU A 109 2.06 10.61 4.17
CA LEU A 109 3.29 10.32 4.91
C LEU A 109 3.24 10.82 6.36
N ASP A 110 2.70 12.02 6.61
CA ASP A 110 2.54 12.61 7.94
C ASP A 110 1.63 11.79 8.87
N ARG A 111 0.81 10.90 8.31
CA ARG A 111 -0.06 9.98 9.04
C ARG A 111 0.55 8.59 9.24
N GLY A 112 1.82 8.42 8.88
CA GLY A 112 2.56 7.17 9.05
C GLY A 112 2.13 6.05 8.10
N LEU A 113 1.41 6.37 7.03
CA LEU A 113 1.04 5.38 6.01
C LEU A 113 2.14 5.25 4.96
N ILE A 114 2.32 4.02 4.47
CA ILE A 114 3.11 3.83 3.25
C ILE A 114 2.31 4.27 2.02
N MET A 115 3.04 4.70 1.00
CA MET A 115 2.44 5.23 -0.21
C MET A 115 3.19 4.73 -1.44
N PHE A 116 2.47 3.96 -2.26
CA PHE A 116 2.92 3.55 -3.58
C PHE A 116 2.15 4.31 -4.66
N CYS A 117 2.69 4.32 -5.88
CA CYS A 117 1.94 4.79 -7.04
C CYS A 117 2.06 3.86 -8.24
N TRP A 118 1.05 3.90 -9.10
CA TRP A 118 0.94 3.17 -10.36
C TRP A 118 0.32 4.05 -11.44
N GLY A 119 0.55 3.70 -12.71
CA GLY A 119 -0.05 4.38 -13.86
C GLY A 119 0.97 4.68 -14.96
N ASP A 120 0.47 5.03 -16.13
CA ASP A 120 1.29 5.20 -17.34
C ASP A 120 2.37 6.27 -17.21
N ASP A 121 2.11 7.29 -16.39
CA ASP A 121 3.04 8.38 -16.09
C ASP A 121 4.33 7.88 -15.42
N ASN A 122 4.32 6.66 -14.86
CA ASN A 122 5.51 6.02 -14.30
C ASN A 122 6.43 5.41 -15.36
N ASN A 123 6.11 5.51 -16.66
CA ASN A 123 6.98 5.09 -17.76
C ASN A 123 7.87 6.24 -18.28
N ASP A 124 8.21 7.21 -17.44
CA ASP A 124 9.17 8.27 -17.71
C ASP A 124 10.22 8.40 -16.59
N LYS A 125 11.51 8.52 -16.97
CA LYS A 125 12.61 8.58 -16.00
C LYS A 125 12.55 9.81 -15.11
N ALA A 126 12.15 10.96 -15.67
CA ALA A 126 12.07 12.20 -14.90
C ALA A 126 10.91 12.15 -13.91
N THR A 127 9.76 11.61 -14.32
CA THR A 127 8.62 11.37 -13.43
C THR A 127 8.97 10.41 -12.30
N ILE A 128 9.59 9.26 -12.60
CA ILE A 128 10.03 8.31 -11.56
C ILE A 128 10.99 9.01 -10.56
N ALA A 129 11.95 9.79 -11.05
CA ALA A 129 12.90 10.51 -10.19
C ALA A 129 12.20 11.56 -9.33
N HIS A 130 11.23 12.28 -9.90
CA HIS A 130 10.41 13.25 -9.18
C HIS A 130 9.60 12.59 -8.07
N LEU A 131 8.89 11.50 -8.37
CA LEU A 131 8.08 10.74 -7.40
C LEU A 131 8.94 10.19 -6.25
N LYS A 132 10.14 9.68 -6.55
CA LYS A 132 11.11 9.28 -5.52
C LYS A 132 11.53 10.46 -4.63
N LYS A 133 11.75 11.63 -5.22
CA LYS A 133 12.12 12.86 -4.48
C LYS A 133 10.98 13.36 -3.57
N LEU A 134 9.73 13.11 -3.95
CA LEU A 134 8.56 13.41 -3.10
C LEU A 134 8.45 12.49 -1.87
N GLY A 135 9.24 11.42 -1.79
CA GLY A 135 9.25 10.50 -0.65
C GLY A 135 8.29 9.32 -0.79
N LEU A 136 7.84 8.99 -2.01
CA LEU A 136 7.06 7.77 -2.22
C LEU A 136 7.89 6.52 -1.88
N HIS A 137 7.27 5.58 -1.18
CA HIS A 137 7.89 4.34 -0.74
C HIS A 137 8.00 3.30 -1.87
N GLY A 138 7.24 3.48 -2.95
CA GLY A 138 7.24 2.57 -4.09
C GLY A 138 6.64 3.20 -5.34
N VAL A 139 7.22 2.88 -6.49
CA VAL A 139 6.74 3.31 -7.82
C VAL A 139 6.63 2.05 -8.66
N ILE A 140 5.44 1.76 -9.18
CA ILE A 140 5.13 0.59 -10.01
C ILE A 140 5.15 1.01 -11.48
N TYR A 141 5.98 0.35 -12.29
CA TYR A 141 6.20 0.64 -13.71
C TYR A 141 6.60 -0.62 -14.48
N ASP A 142 6.39 -0.63 -15.80
CA ASP A 142 6.52 -1.85 -16.61
C ASP A 142 7.96 -2.13 -17.06
N LYS A 143 8.63 -1.12 -17.63
CA LYS A 143 9.96 -1.24 -18.26
C LYS A 143 11.09 -1.21 -17.24
N ILE A 144 11.11 -2.23 -16.37
CA ILE A 144 12.07 -2.33 -15.28
C ILE A 144 13.51 -2.41 -15.77
N ASP A 145 13.75 -3.05 -16.91
CA ASP A 145 15.06 -3.18 -17.55
C ASP A 145 15.61 -1.84 -18.07
N GLU A 146 14.75 -0.92 -18.51
CA GLU A 146 15.13 0.39 -19.04
C GLU A 146 15.34 1.45 -17.95
N TYR A 147 14.56 1.38 -16.86
CA TYR A 147 14.50 2.43 -15.83
C TYR A 147 15.18 2.06 -14.51
N ASN A 148 15.44 0.78 -14.24
CA ASN A 148 16.15 0.37 -13.03
C ASN A 148 17.67 0.53 -13.20
N GLN A 149 18.31 1.20 -12.23
CA GLN A 149 19.76 1.46 -12.26
C GLN A 149 20.61 0.24 -11.82
N LYS A 150 20.04 -0.97 -11.79
CA LYS A 150 20.66 -2.23 -11.34
C LYS A 150 21.20 -2.23 -9.90
N GLU A 151 21.04 -1.14 -9.16
CA GLU A 151 21.37 -1.08 -7.74
C GLU A 151 20.35 -1.89 -6.92
N VAL A 152 20.86 -2.74 -6.03
CA VAL A 152 20.02 -3.46 -5.07
C VAL A 152 19.59 -2.47 -3.99
N LYS A 153 18.29 -2.22 -3.91
CA LYS A 153 17.69 -1.37 -2.87
C LYS A 153 17.13 -2.23 -1.75
N GLU A 154 17.33 -1.80 -0.51
CA GLU A 154 16.69 -2.43 0.64
C GLU A 154 15.18 -2.15 0.64
N SER A 155 14.40 -3.14 1.04
CA SER A 155 12.94 -3.03 1.11
C SER A 155 12.52 -2.21 2.33
N ILE A 156 11.64 -1.23 2.14
CA ILE A 156 11.09 -0.41 3.23
C ILE A 156 10.51 -1.26 4.37
N PHE A 157 9.84 -2.36 4.04
CA PHE A 157 9.26 -3.27 5.04
C PHE A 157 10.29 -3.94 5.94
N LEU A 158 11.54 -4.09 5.47
CA LEU A 158 12.64 -4.64 6.28
C LEU A 158 13.27 -3.57 7.17
N VAL A 159 13.35 -2.34 6.68
CA VAL A 159 13.87 -1.20 7.44
C VAL A 159 12.97 -0.94 8.65
N ASP A 160 11.66 -0.80 8.42
CA ASP A 160 10.69 -0.56 9.49
C ASP A 160 10.64 -1.70 10.51
N ALA A 161 10.65 -2.96 10.06
CA ALA A 161 10.67 -4.10 10.96
C ALA A 161 11.91 -4.11 11.87
N ARG A 162 13.08 -3.74 11.32
CA ARG A 162 14.33 -3.66 12.08
C ARG A 162 14.32 -2.48 13.05
N GLU A 163 13.80 -1.33 12.66
CA GLU A 163 13.69 -0.16 13.54
C GLU A 163 12.70 -0.42 14.68
N ASN A 164 11.54 -1.01 14.38
CA ASN A 164 10.57 -1.44 15.40
C ASN A 164 11.17 -2.47 16.35
N GLN A 165 11.91 -3.46 15.84
CA GLN A 165 12.60 -4.43 16.68
C GLN A 165 13.65 -3.76 17.59
N LYS A 166 14.44 -2.81 17.07
CA LYS A 166 15.40 -2.03 17.87
C LYS A 166 14.71 -1.21 18.95
N ALA A 167 13.59 -0.55 18.62
CA ALA A 167 12.82 0.25 19.57
C ALA A 167 12.24 -0.62 20.71
N LEU A 168 11.68 -1.79 20.38
CA LEU A 168 11.18 -2.76 21.36
C LEU A 168 12.30 -3.28 22.28
N ILE A 169 13.47 -3.60 21.71
CA ILE A 169 14.65 -4.03 22.50
C ILE A 169 15.11 -2.91 23.44
N ALA A 170 15.18 -1.67 22.95
CA ALA A 170 15.57 -0.51 23.76
C ALA A 170 14.59 -0.26 24.92
N LEU A 171 13.28 -0.37 24.69
CA LEU A 171 12.24 -0.27 25.72
C LEU A 171 12.37 -1.37 26.78
N ALA A 172 12.62 -2.62 26.36
CA ALA A 172 12.82 -3.75 27.26
C ALA A 172 14.08 -3.57 28.14
N GLN A 173 15.14 -2.99 27.58
CA GLN A 173 16.38 -2.68 28.29
C GLN A 173 16.23 -1.48 29.25
N GLY A 174 15.46 -0.45 28.87
CA GLY A 174 15.18 0.70 29.73
C GLY A 174 14.40 0.35 31.01
N ASN A 175 13.47 -0.62 30.92
CA ASN A 175 12.71 -1.10 32.08
C ASN A 175 13.55 -1.91 33.07
N HIS A 176 14.70 -2.46 32.67
CA HIS A 176 15.62 -3.14 33.60
C HIS A 176 16.47 -2.17 34.43
N CYS A 177 16.68 -0.93 33.95
CA CYS A 177 17.46 0.09 34.68
C CYS A 177 16.65 0.86 35.73
N CYS A 178 15.30 0.86 35.66
CA CYS A 178 14.44 1.55 36.63
C CYS A 178 13.99 0.65 37.80
N ALA A 179 14.45 -0.60 37.85
CA ALA A 179 14.07 -1.59 38.87
C ALA A 179 15.22 -1.92 39.87
N GLN A 180 16.27 -1.09 39.94
CA GLN A 180 17.34 -1.18 40.94
C GLN A 180 17.39 0.09 41.81
#